data_AF-A0A655AJX7-F1
#
_entry.id   AF-A0A655AJX7-F1
#
_cell.length_a   1.000
_cell.length_b   1.000
_cell.length_c   1.000
_cell.angle_alpha   90.00
_cell.angle_beta   90.00
_cell.angle_gamma   90.00
#
_symmetry.space_group_name_H-M   'P 1'
#
loop_
_entity.id
_entity.type
_entity.pdbx_description
1 polymer ?
#
loop_
_entity_poly.entity_id
_entity_poly.type
_entity_poly.pdbx_seq_one_letter_code
_entity_poly.pdbx_strand_id
1 'polypeptide(L)'
;MPADQVDQGIEYYKSSVLPQIEGLDGFCSASLLVDRTSGRAVSSATFDSFDAMERNRDQSNALKATSLREAGGEELDECEFELALAHLRVPELV
;
A
#
# COMPACT_ATOMS: atom_id res chain seq x y z
N MET A 1 10.31 7.79 6.47
CA MET A 1 10.29 9.17 5.93
C MET A 1 10.56 10.15 7.05
N PRO A 2 11.11 11.34 6.77
CA PRO A 2 11.15 12.40 7.76
C PRO A 2 9.74 12.66 8.33
N ALA A 3 9.62 12.81 9.66
CA ALA A 3 8.32 12.90 10.33
C ALA A 3 7.51 14.13 9.88
N ASP A 4 8.19 15.21 9.50
CA ASP A 4 7.60 16.45 8.96
C ASP A 4 7.06 16.32 7.53
N GLN A 5 7.41 15.25 6.81
CA GLN A 5 6.94 14.98 5.44
C GLN A 5 5.82 13.93 5.37
N VAL A 6 5.39 13.39 6.51
CA VAL A 6 4.40 12.30 6.57
C VAL A 6 3.08 12.67 5.90
N ASP A 7 2.54 13.87 6.16
CA ASP A 7 1.29 14.30 5.55
C ASP A 7 1.39 14.43 4.03
N GLN A 8 2.53 14.92 3.52
CA GLN A 8 2.79 14.97 2.10
C GLN A 8 2.88 13.57 1.48
N GLY A 9 3.53 12.62 2.17
CA GLY A 9 3.58 11.23 1.75
C GLY A 9 2.21 10.55 1.71
N ILE A 10 1.33 10.84 2.68
CA ILE A 10 -0.05 10.35 2.70
C ILE A 10 -0.84 10.88 1.49
N GLU A 11 -0.73 12.18 1.21
CA GLU A 11 -1.44 12.78 0.08
C GLU A 11 -0.90 12.29 -1.26
N TYR A 12 0.42 12.12 -1.39
CA TYR A 12 1.03 11.49 -2.57
C TYR A 12 0.54 10.04 -2.75
N TYR A 13 0.47 9.26 -1.66
CA TYR A 13 -0.08 7.90 -1.72
C TYR A 13 -1.51 7.89 -2.27
N LYS A 14 -2.40 8.72 -1.72
CA LYS A 14 -3.81 8.79 -2.13
C LYS A 14 -3.99 9.25 -3.58
N SER A 15 -3.23 10.25 -4.01
CA SER A 15 -3.42 10.91 -5.30
C SER A 15 -2.70 10.24 -6.46
N SER A 16 -1.58 9.54 -6.18
CA SER A 16 -0.71 8.99 -7.23
C SER A 16 -0.58 7.48 -7.12
N VAL A 17 -0.34 6.93 -5.93
CA VAL A 17 -0.01 5.51 -5.77
C VAL A 17 -1.26 4.65 -5.78
N LEU A 18 -2.26 5.01 -4.97
CA LEU A 18 -3.50 4.26 -4.84
C LEU A 18 -4.23 4.06 -6.18
N PRO A 19 -4.42 5.08 -7.05
CA PRO A 19 -5.06 4.88 -8.35
C PRO A 19 -4.32 3.90 -9.27
N GLN A 20 -3.00 3.82 -9.15
CA GLN A 20 -2.19 2.89 -9.94
C GLN A 20 -2.34 1.45 -9.42
N ILE A 21 -2.40 1.27 -8.10
CA ILE A 21 -2.67 -0.04 -7.47
C ILE A 21 -4.09 -0.50 -7.80
N GLU A 22 -5.07 0.41 -7.76
CA GLU A 22 -6.48 0.13 -8.12
C GLU A 22 -6.64 -0.34 -9.58
N GLY A 23 -5.73 0.06 -10.46
CA GLY A 23 -5.71 -0.35 -11.86
C GLY A 23 -5.10 -1.74 -12.12
N LEU A 24 -4.55 -2.40 -11.10
CA LEU A 24 -3.94 -3.73 -11.24
C LEU A 24 -5.01 -4.82 -11.32
N ASP A 25 -4.77 -5.82 -12.16
CA ASP A 25 -5.69 -6.96 -12.34
C ASP A 25 -5.93 -7.67 -11.00
N GLY A 26 -7.19 -7.97 -10.68
CA GLY A 26 -7.57 -8.65 -9.44
C GLY A 26 -7.50 -7.81 -8.17
N PHE A 27 -7.27 -6.49 -8.24
CA PHE A 27 -7.27 -5.61 -7.07
C PHE A 27 -8.60 -5.68 -6.29
N CYS A 28 -8.51 -5.86 -4.98
CA CYS A 28 -9.66 -5.89 -4.07
C CYS A 28 -9.69 -4.70 -3.12
N SER A 29 -8.56 -4.38 -2.49
CA SER A 29 -8.47 -3.31 -1.51
C SER A 29 -7.01 -2.88 -1.28
N ALA A 30 -6.83 -1.68 -0.75
CA ALA A 30 -5.55 -1.23 -0.20
C ALA A 30 -5.77 -0.52 1.13
N SER A 31 -4.75 -0.58 1.99
CA SER A 31 -4.70 0.23 3.19
C SER A 31 -3.29 0.77 3.42
N LEU A 32 -3.24 1.97 3.99
CA LEU A 32 -2.01 2.62 4.42
C LEU A 32 -2.08 2.86 5.93
N LEU A 33 -1.21 2.21 6.68
CA LEU A 33 -1.02 2.47 8.10
C LEU A 33 0.22 3.34 8.29
N VAL A 34 0.11 4.42 9.07
CA VAL A 34 1.19 5.40 9.23
C VAL A 34 1.44 5.71 10.70
N ASP A 35 2.67 5.51 11.15
CA ASP A 35 3.19 6.09 12.38
C ASP A 35 3.75 7.48 12.05
N ARG A 36 2.97 8.51 12.41
CA ARG A 36 3.32 9.92 12.19
C ARG A 36 4.53 10.38 13.02
N THR A 37 4.78 9.78 14.17
CA THR A 37 5.87 10.17 15.07
C THR A 37 7.20 9.62 14.57
N SER A 38 7.24 8.35 14.16
CA SER A 38 8.46 7.74 13.63
C SER A 38 8.65 7.97 12.13
N GLY A 39 7.62 8.44 11.42
CA GLY A 39 7.60 8.57 9.96
C GLY A 39 7.62 7.23 9.23
N ARG A 40 7.15 6.16 9.87
CA ARG A 40 7.05 4.82 9.26
C ARG A 40 5.66 4.62 8.67
N ALA A 41 5.60 3.88 7.58
CA ALA A 41 4.34 3.53 6.95
C ALA A 41 4.37 2.09 6.44
N VAL A 42 3.21 1.46 6.39
CA VAL A 42 2.97 0.15 5.77
C VAL A 42 1.82 0.31 4.80
N SER A 43 2.07 0.02 3.52
CA SER A 43 1.03 -0.11 2.51
C SER A 43 0.78 -1.59 2.27
N SER A 44 -0.48 -2.00 2.27
CA SER A 44 -0.90 -3.34 1.88
C SER A 44 -1.88 -3.24 0.73
N ALA A 45 -1.72 -4.11 -0.27
CA ALA A 45 -2.68 -4.30 -1.36
C ALA A 45 -3.16 -5.75 -1.34
N THR A 46 -4.47 -5.94 -1.45
CA THR A 46 -5.12 -7.24 -1.49
C THR A 46 -5.57 -7.53 -2.91
N PHE A 47 -5.33 -8.76 -3.37
CA PHE A 47 -5.77 -9.25 -4.66
C PHE A 47 -6.69 -10.46 -4.49
N ASP A 48 -7.52 -10.74 -5.50
CA ASP A 48 -8.48 -11.85 -5.48
C ASP A 48 -7.83 -13.24 -5.53
N SER A 49 -6.57 -13.31 -5.94
CA SER A 49 -5.84 -14.55 -6.18
C SER A 49 -4.33 -14.33 -6.13
N PHE A 50 -3.60 -15.39 -5.78
CA PHE A 50 -2.14 -15.40 -5.85
C PHE A 50 -1.64 -15.21 -7.29
N ASP A 51 -2.33 -15.79 -8.28
CA ASP A 51 -1.98 -15.64 -9.69
C ASP A 51 -2.08 -14.18 -10.16
N ALA A 52 -3.06 -13.41 -9.65
CA ALA A 52 -3.13 -11.98 -9.91
C ALA A 52 -1.93 -11.23 -9.31
N MET A 53 -1.51 -11.57 -8.08
CA MET A 53 -0.30 -10.98 -7.48
C MET A 53 0.96 -11.27 -8.32
N GLU A 54 1.16 -12.53 -8.72
CA GLU A 54 2.31 -12.93 -9.54
C GLU A 54 2.33 -12.19 -10.89
N ARG A 55 1.18 -12.08 -11.58
CA ARG A 55 1.08 -11.33 -12.84
C ARG A 55 1.43 -9.85 -12.67
N ASN A 56 1.06 -9.25 -11.53
CA ASN A 56 1.29 -7.84 -11.25
C ASN A 56 2.64 -7.58 -10.55
N ARG A 57 3.47 -8.59 -10.26
CA ARG A 57 4.68 -8.45 -9.43
C ARG A 57 5.65 -7.41 -9.98
N ASP A 58 5.97 -7.48 -11.27
CA ASP A 58 6.91 -6.55 -11.89
C ASP A 58 6.38 -5.11 -11.89
N GLN A 59 5.09 -4.92 -12.19
CA GLN A 59 4.44 -3.62 -12.17
C GLN A 59 4.38 -3.04 -10.74
N SER A 60 4.05 -3.88 -9.75
CA SER A 60 4.00 -3.50 -8.34
C SER A 60 5.38 -3.13 -7.81
N ASN A 61 6.42 -3.88 -8.18
CA ASN A 61 7.81 -3.57 -7.84
C ASN A 61 8.27 -2.25 -8.46
N ALA A 62 7.96 -2.01 -9.73
CA ALA A 62 8.27 -0.75 -10.40
C ALA A 62 7.54 0.44 -9.77
N LEU A 63 6.26 0.26 -9.42
CA LEU A 63 5.46 1.26 -8.73
C LEU A 63 6.06 1.59 -7.36
N LYS A 64 6.27 0.59 -6.50
CA LYS A 64 6.89 0.78 -5.17
C LYS A 64 8.22 1.50 -5.27
N ALA A 65 9.12 1.06 -6.16
CA ALA A 65 10.43 1.67 -6.33
C ALA A 65 10.33 3.15 -6.75
N THR A 66 9.34 3.49 -7.57
CA THR A 66 9.09 4.88 -7.99
C THR A 66 8.48 5.71 -6.87
N SER A 67 7.46 5.17 -6.20
CA SER A 67 6.77 5.83 -5.09
C SER A 67 7.70 6.09 -3.92
N LEU A 68 8.57 5.14 -3.58
CA LEU A 68 9.60 5.35 -2.56
C LEU A 68 10.52 6.48 -2.98
N ARG A 69 11.07 6.47 -4.18
CA ARG A 69 11.96 7.55 -4.64
C ARG A 69 11.30 8.93 -4.59
N GLU A 70 10.04 9.04 -5.03
CA GLU A 70 9.31 10.31 -5.05
C GLU A 70 8.91 10.79 -3.65
N ALA A 71 8.59 9.86 -2.73
CA ALA A 71 8.27 10.19 -1.35
C ALA A 71 9.51 10.44 -0.46
N GLY A 72 10.73 10.28 -0.98
CA GLY A 72 11.97 10.29 -0.17
C GLY A 72 12.18 9.01 0.65
N GLY A 73 11.46 7.95 0.25
CA GLY A 73 11.27 6.57 0.72
C GLY A 73 12.50 5.70 0.87
N GLU A 74 12.52 4.87 1.91
CA GLU A 74 13.29 3.62 1.90
C GLU A 74 12.35 2.46 2.22
N GLU A 75 12.52 1.36 1.48
CA GLU A 75 11.84 0.10 1.78
C GLU A 75 12.55 -0.55 2.97
N LEU A 76 11.79 -0.91 3.99
CA LEU A 76 12.33 -1.61 5.17
C LEU A 76 12.17 -3.12 5.04
N ASP A 77 11.02 -3.56 4.54
CA ASP A 77 10.68 -4.97 4.37
C ASP A 77 9.46 -5.10 3.44
N GLU A 78 9.27 -6.29 2.88
CA GLU A 78 8.10 -6.70 2.11
C GLU A 78 7.75 -8.15 2.40
N CYS A 79 6.45 -8.44 2.52
CA CYS A 79 5.95 -9.79 2.69
C CYS A 79 4.66 -9.99 1.88
N GLU A 80 4.54 -11.16 1.25
CA GLU A 80 3.31 -11.66 0.65
C GLU A 80 2.76 -12.79 1.53
N PHE A 81 1.44 -12.83 1.70
CA PHE A 81 0.78 -13.85 2.52
C PHE A 81 -0.66 -14.08 2.09
N GLU A 82 -1.22 -15.22 2.47
CA GLU A 82 -2.62 -15.53 2.24
C GLU A 82 -3.53 -14.77 3.23
N LEU A 83 -4.54 -14.09 2.71
CA LEU A 83 -5.54 -13.39 3.52
C LEU A 83 -6.75 -14.31 3.78
N ALA A 84 -6.69 -15.07 4.87
CA ALA A 84 -7.77 -15.98 5.26
C ALA A 84 -9.10 -15.27 5.58
N LEU A 85 -9.04 -14.02 6.07
CA LEU A 85 -10.20 -13.21 6.43
C LEU A 85 -9.97 -11.75 6.01
N ALA A 86 -10.61 -11.32 4.93
CA ALA A 86 -10.49 -9.95 4.42
C ALA A 86 -11.44 -8.94 5.11
N HIS A 87 -12.58 -9.42 5.62
CA HIS A 87 -13.62 -8.57 6.20
C HIS A 87 -13.99 -9.02 7.61
N LEU A 88 -13.59 -8.23 8.61
CA LEU A 88 -14.25 -8.23 9.91
C LEU A 88 -15.39 -7.21 9.83
N ARG A 89 -16.64 -7.67 9.96
CA ARG A 89 -17.77 -6.77 10.24
C ARG A 89 -17.54 -6.16 11.62
N VAL A 90 -16.86 -5.02 11.68
CA VAL A 90 -16.89 -4.19 12.88
C VAL A 90 -18.24 -3.49 12.86
N PRO A 91 -19.09 -3.62 13.89
CA PRO A 91 -20.29 -2.80 13.99
C PRO A 91 -19.86 -1.33 13.89
N GLU A 92 -20.47 -0.58 13.00
CA GLU A 92 -20.29 0.87 12.97
C GLU A 92 -20.67 1.40 14.37
N LEU A 93 -19.75 2.12 15.03
CA LEU A 93 -20.06 2.82 16.27
C LEU A 93 -21.01 3.96 15.90
N VAL A 94 -22.31 3.74 16.14
CA VAL A 94 -23.36 4.77 16.09
C VAL A 94 -23.22 5.70 17.29
#